data_AF-A0A8I0K8C1-F1
#
_entry.id   AF-A0A8I0K8C1-F1
#
_cell.length_a   1.000
_cell.length_b   1.000
_cell.length_c   1.000
_cell.angle_alpha   90.00
_cell.angle_beta   90.00
_cell.angle_gamma   90.00
#
_symmetry.space_group_name_H-M   'P 1'
#
loop_
_entity.id
_entity.type
_entity.pdbx_description
1 polymer ?
#
loop_
_entity_poly.entity_id
_entity_poly.type
_entity_poly.pdbx_seq_one_letter_code
_entity_poly.pdbx_strand_id
1 'polypeptide(L)'
;AAPAQLVQLDRIVDEMRLIKSPQEIELMQIASTISAKAHTRAMQTVRPGMMEYALEAELNYIFGQNGCVPSYNSIVGGGANACILHYVENNQPLKDGDLVLIDAACEYEFYASDITRTFPVNGKFSPEQKALYEVVLASQYAAIDAVRIGNSYREPHEVAVKILTEGLVDLGLLKGEVSELIETEA
;
A
#
# COMPACT_ATOMS: atom_id res chain seq x y z
N ALA A 1 -3.28 42.33 -26.92
CA ALA A 1 -4.04 41.37 -27.75
C ALA A 1 -4.34 40.15 -26.89
N ALA A 2 -5.57 39.65 -26.91
CA ALA A 2 -5.88 38.36 -26.28
C ALA A 2 -5.24 37.23 -27.11
N PRO A 3 -4.86 36.09 -26.50
CA PRO A 3 -4.29 34.96 -27.22
C PRO A 3 -5.28 34.43 -28.27
N ALA A 4 -4.79 34.10 -29.46
CA ALA A 4 -5.62 33.60 -30.55
C ALA A 4 -6.06 32.14 -30.34
N GLN A 5 -5.37 31.39 -29.48
CA GLN A 5 -5.68 30.00 -29.13
C GLN A 5 -5.28 29.70 -27.69
N LEU A 6 -6.01 28.78 -27.06
CA LEU A 6 -5.70 28.20 -25.75
C LEU A 6 -5.69 26.68 -25.92
N VAL A 7 -4.60 26.05 -25.49
CA VAL A 7 -4.38 24.60 -25.61
C VAL A 7 -4.16 24.02 -24.23
N GLN A 8 -4.82 22.89 -23.95
CA GLN A 8 -4.62 22.15 -22.71
C GLN A 8 -3.34 21.31 -22.81
N LEU A 9 -2.32 21.69 -22.02
CA LEU A 9 -1.01 21.03 -22.05
C LEU A 9 -0.99 19.69 -21.28
N ASP A 10 -1.88 19.51 -20.30
CA ASP A 10 -1.87 18.36 -19.39
C ASP A 10 -1.80 17.03 -20.14
N ARG A 11 -2.63 16.85 -21.18
CA ARG A 11 -2.65 15.58 -21.96
C ARG A 11 -1.30 15.25 -22.61
N ILE A 12 -0.55 16.26 -23.03
CA ILE A 12 0.76 16.07 -23.66
C ILE A 12 1.79 15.76 -22.57
N VAL A 13 1.80 16.54 -21.49
CA VAL A 13 2.77 16.42 -20.41
C VAL A 13 2.55 15.14 -19.60
N ASP A 14 1.31 14.72 -19.38
CA ASP A 14 0.97 13.51 -18.63
C ASP A 14 1.39 12.25 -19.39
N GLU A 15 1.24 12.22 -20.71
CA GLU A 15 1.75 11.11 -21.54
C GLU A 15 3.28 11.02 -21.48
N MET A 16 3.96 12.17 -21.48
CA MET A 16 5.42 12.22 -21.30
C MET A 16 5.82 11.70 -19.91
N ARG A 17 5.12 12.12 -18.84
CA ARG A 17 5.37 11.69 -17.45
C ARG A 17 4.99 10.24 -17.20
N LEU A 18 4.12 9.64 -18.02
CA LEU A 18 3.71 8.25 -17.88
C LEU A 18 4.92 7.32 -18.09
N ILE A 19 5.76 7.61 -19.08
CA ILE A 19 6.93 6.81 -19.47
C ILE A 19 8.19 7.34 -18.80
N LYS A 20 8.67 6.64 -17.77
CA LYS A 20 9.81 7.07 -16.97
C LYS A 20 11.12 6.80 -17.70
N SER A 21 12.00 7.79 -17.72
CA SER A 21 13.39 7.62 -18.13
C SER A 21 14.17 6.76 -17.11
N PRO A 22 15.35 6.22 -17.49
CA PRO A 22 16.19 5.47 -16.56
C PRO A 22 16.56 6.24 -15.28
N GLN A 23 16.77 7.56 -15.40
CA GLN A 23 17.10 8.42 -14.27
C GLN A 23 15.92 8.60 -13.32
N GLU A 24 14.70 8.74 -13.84
CA GLU A 24 13.48 8.81 -13.03
C GLU A 24 13.24 7.50 -12.27
N ILE A 25 13.48 6.36 -12.92
CA ILE A 25 13.40 5.04 -12.27
C ILE A 25 14.41 4.94 -11.11
N GLU A 26 15.63 5.46 -11.28
CA GLU A 26 16.64 5.49 -10.22
C GLU A 26 16.17 6.32 -9.01
N LEU A 27 15.56 7.50 -9.24
CA LEU A 27 14.99 8.33 -8.18
C LEU A 27 13.84 7.63 -7.45
N MET A 28 12.93 7.00 -8.19
CA MET A 28 11.85 6.18 -7.60
C MET A 28 12.41 5.02 -6.77
N GLN A 29 13.46 4.36 -7.24
CA GLN A 29 14.11 3.27 -6.51
C GLN A 29 14.75 3.77 -5.20
N ILE A 30 15.34 4.97 -5.19
CA ILE A 30 15.86 5.59 -3.97
C ILE A 30 14.72 5.85 -2.98
N ALA A 31 13.63 6.49 -3.41
CA ALA A 31 12.45 6.74 -2.59
C ALA A 31 11.91 5.43 -1.98
N SER A 32 11.70 4.39 -2.80
CA SER A 32 11.23 3.07 -2.33
C SER A 32 12.20 2.42 -1.35
N THR A 33 13.51 2.58 -1.54
CA THR A 33 14.52 2.02 -0.62
C THR A 33 14.49 2.69 0.75
N ILE A 34 14.31 4.02 0.79
CA ILE A 34 14.17 4.78 2.03
C ILE A 34 12.86 4.38 2.74
N SER A 35 11.75 4.31 1.99
CA SER A 35 10.46 3.89 2.51
C SER A 35 10.49 2.46 3.07
N ALA A 36 11.12 1.52 2.38
CA ALA A 36 11.28 0.15 2.88
C ALA A 36 12.07 0.08 4.20
N LYS A 37 13.11 0.92 4.37
CA LYS A 37 13.86 1.04 5.63
C LYS A 37 12.97 1.60 6.74
N ALA A 38 12.13 2.57 6.45
CA ALA A 38 11.18 3.15 7.40
C ALA A 38 10.16 2.10 7.88
N HIS A 39 9.54 1.36 6.96
CA HIS A 39 8.64 0.24 7.29
C HIS A 39 9.33 -0.84 8.12
N THR A 40 10.57 -1.19 7.77
CA THR A 40 11.37 -2.17 8.54
C THR A 40 11.61 -1.69 9.97
N ARG A 41 11.95 -0.41 10.14
CA ARG A 41 12.10 0.19 11.48
C ARG A 41 10.79 0.14 12.25
N ALA A 42 9.67 0.53 11.64
CA ALA A 42 8.35 0.48 12.27
C ALA A 42 8.01 -0.94 12.77
N MET A 43 8.27 -1.97 11.94
CA MET A 43 8.10 -3.37 12.35
C MET A 43 9.01 -3.79 13.51
N GLN A 44 10.21 -3.21 13.63
CA GLN A 44 11.16 -3.49 14.71
C GLN A 44 10.83 -2.75 16.02
N THR A 45 10.14 -1.61 15.95
CA THR A 45 9.88 -0.73 17.11
C THR A 45 8.49 -0.89 17.70
N VAL A 46 7.52 -1.39 16.91
CA VAL A 46 6.15 -1.58 17.35
C VAL A 46 6.07 -2.43 18.62
N ARG A 47 5.16 -2.06 19.52
CA ARG A 47 4.84 -2.84 20.72
C ARG A 47 3.45 -2.50 21.22
N PRO A 48 2.78 -3.41 21.94
CA PRO A 48 1.51 -3.10 22.62
C PRO A 48 1.64 -1.87 23.53
N GLY A 49 0.59 -1.03 23.53
CA GLY A 49 0.51 0.22 24.30
C GLY A 49 1.14 1.43 23.60
N MET A 50 1.81 1.25 22.46
CA MET A 50 2.31 2.38 21.68
C MET A 50 1.15 3.08 20.94
N MET A 51 1.24 4.40 20.76
CA MET A 51 0.24 5.13 19.96
C MET A 51 0.55 5.01 18.47
N GLU A 52 -0.47 4.99 17.62
CA GLU A 52 -0.33 4.99 16.16
C GLU A 52 0.59 6.13 15.65
N TYR A 53 0.37 7.37 16.10
CA TYR A 53 1.23 8.52 15.75
C TYR A 53 2.69 8.35 16.21
N ALA A 54 2.95 7.56 17.26
CA ALA A 54 4.31 7.32 17.71
C ALA A 54 5.03 6.35 16.75
N LEU A 55 4.29 5.46 16.09
CA LEU A 55 4.81 4.60 15.02
C LEU A 55 5.02 5.40 13.73
N GLU A 56 4.10 6.33 13.43
CA GLU A 56 4.27 7.31 12.35
C GLU A 56 5.55 8.13 12.52
N ALA A 57 5.87 8.55 13.76
CA ALA A 57 7.11 9.27 14.05
C ALA A 57 8.38 8.46 13.70
N GLU A 58 8.36 7.13 13.85
CA GLU A 58 9.48 6.27 13.45
C GLU A 58 9.70 6.24 11.93
N LEU A 59 8.61 6.32 11.15
CA LEU A 59 8.66 6.44 9.69
C LEU A 59 9.25 7.79 9.29
N ASN A 60 8.68 8.87 9.82
CA ASN A 60 9.10 10.24 9.54
C ASN A 60 10.56 10.51 9.94
N TYR A 61 11.05 9.84 11.00
CA TYR A 61 12.46 9.90 11.37
C TYR A 61 13.37 9.38 10.25
N ILE A 62 13.06 8.22 9.67
CA ILE A 62 13.85 7.66 8.55
C ILE A 62 13.73 8.53 7.30
N PHE A 63 12.54 9.06 7.00
CA PHE A 63 12.35 9.97 5.88
C PHE A 63 13.24 11.22 6.04
N GLY A 64 13.16 11.87 7.20
CA GLY A 64 13.93 13.08 7.51
C GLY A 64 15.45 12.86 7.52
N GLN A 65 15.93 11.70 7.98
CA GLN A 65 17.36 11.34 7.89
C GLN A 65 17.90 11.29 6.46
N ASN A 66 17.02 11.11 5.48
CA ASN A 66 17.37 11.05 4.06
C ASN A 66 16.89 12.31 3.30
N GLY A 67 16.53 13.38 4.02
CA GLY A 67 16.08 14.64 3.42
C GLY A 67 14.71 14.55 2.73
N CYS A 68 13.92 13.53 3.05
CA CYS A 68 12.61 13.29 2.44
C CYS A 68 11.47 13.78 3.34
N VAL A 69 10.31 14.01 2.72
CA VAL A 69 9.02 14.19 3.40
C VAL A 69 8.06 13.07 2.96
N PRO A 70 6.97 12.80 3.69
CA PRO A 70 5.95 11.85 3.22
C PRO A 70 5.37 12.27 1.87
N SER A 71 5.16 11.32 0.95
CA SER A 71 4.50 11.58 -0.34
C SER A 71 2.99 11.78 -0.21
N TYR A 72 2.40 11.32 0.91
CA TYR A 72 1.01 11.49 1.31
C TYR A 72 0.91 11.41 2.83
N ASN A 73 -0.27 11.72 3.39
CA ASN A 73 -0.50 11.60 4.83
C ASN A 73 -0.39 10.12 5.24
N SER A 74 0.56 9.81 6.13
CA SER A 74 0.79 8.44 6.59
C SER A 74 -0.46 7.88 7.27
N ILE A 75 -0.77 6.62 6.97
CA ILE A 75 -1.84 5.84 7.59
C ILE A 75 -1.19 4.85 8.53
N VAL A 76 -1.58 4.88 9.81
CA VAL A 76 -1.17 3.88 10.81
C VAL A 76 -2.42 3.40 11.54
N GLY A 77 -3.10 2.38 10.99
CA GLY A 77 -4.35 1.86 11.50
C GLY A 77 -4.18 0.58 12.31
N GLY A 78 -4.35 0.65 13.63
CA GLY A 78 -4.41 -0.51 14.52
C GLY A 78 -5.81 -1.12 14.63
N GLY A 79 -5.90 -2.45 14.67
CA GLY A 79 -7.17 -3.17 14.88
C GLY A 79 -8.20 -2.81 13.81
N ALA A 80 -9.40 -2.39 14.25
CA ALA A 80 -10.49 -2.01 13.33
C ALA A 80 -10.18 -0.78 12.46
N ASN A 81 -9.21 0.07 12.85
CA ASN A 81 -8.81 1.22 12.03
C ASN A 81 -8.14 0.78 10.72
N ALA A 82 -7.55 -0.43 10.67
CA ALA A 82 -7.02 -1.01 9.44
C ALA A 82 -8.12 -1.25 8.37
N CYS A 83 -9.40 -1.22 8.75
CA CYS A 83 -10.53 -1.34 7.83
C CYS A 83 -11.00 0.01 7.25
N ILE A 84 -10.39 1.14 7.66
CA ILE A 84 -10.68 2.48 7.12
C ILE A 84 -9.56 2.81 6.12
N LEU A 85 -9.89 2.83 4.82
CA LEU A 85 -8.89 2.88 3.74
C LEU A 85 -7.94 4.08 3.81
N HIS A 86 -8.43 5.26 4.19
CA HIS A 86 -7.62 6.48 4.34
C HIS A 86 -7.67 7.02 5.78
N TYR A 87 -7.39 6.14 6.75
CA TYR A 87 -7.29 6.50 8.17
C TYR A 87 -6.03 7.33 8.45
N VAL A 88 -6.20 8.61 8.79
CA VAL A 88 -5.07 9.53 9.03
C VAL A 88 -5.10 10.16 10.42
N GLU A 89 -6.09 9.79 11.23
CA GLU A 89 -6.22 10.28 12.60
C GLU A 89 -5.06 9.82 13.48
N ASN A 90 -4.55 8.61 13.25
CA ASN A 90 -3.37 8.01 13.89
C ASN A 90 -3.32 8.24 15.41
N ASN A 91 -4.47 8.24 16.09
CA ASN A 91 -4.58 8.70 17.48
C ASN A 91 -5.07 7.63 18.45
N GLN A 92 -5.11 6.35 18.03
CA GLN A 92 -5.48 5.24 18.90
C GLN A 92 -4.25 4.48 19.43
N PRO A 93 -4.39 3.81 20.59
CA PRO A 93 -3.36 2.91 21.10
C PRO A 93 -3.36 1.59 20.31
N LEU A 94 -2.16 1.12 19.96
CA LEU A 94 -1.91 -0.20 19.39
C LEU A 94 -2.01 -1.26 20.48
N LYS A 95 -2.94 -2.21 20.36
CA LYS A 95 -3.23 -3.19 21.42
C LYS A 95 -2.54 -4.52 21.17
N ASP A 96 -2.31 -5.27 22.24
CA ASP A 96 -1.87 -6.66 22.13
C ASP A 96 -2.94 -7.49 21.42
N GLY A 97 -2.51 -8.36 20.50
CA GLY A 97 -3.38 -9.19 19.67
C GLY A 97 -3.90 -8.52 18.40
N ASP A 98 -3.82 -7.19 18.27
CA ASP A 98 -4.25 -6.50 17.05
C ASP A 98 -3.20 -6.60 15.92
N LEU A 99 -3.67 -6.53 14.68
CA LEU A 99 -2.83 -6.13 13.54
C LEU A 99 -2.67 -4.61 13.53
N VAL A 100 -1.59 -4.14 12.93
CA VAL A 100 -1.45 -2.75 12.45
C VAL A 100 -1.20 -2.76 10.95
N LEU A 101 -1.93 -1.94 10.22
CA LEU A 101 -1.70 -1.63 8.81
C LEU A 101 -1.04 -0.26 8.73
N ILE A 102 0.13 -0.21 8.11
CA ILE A 102 0.83 1.03 7.79
C ILE A 102 0.78 1.22 6.28
N ASP A 103 0.25 2.35 5.84
CA ASP A 103 0.40 2.83 4.48
C ASP A 103 1.13 4.17 4.53
N ALA A 104 2.40 4.16 4.14
CA ALA A 104 3.26 5.33 4.25
C ALA A 104 4.48 5.19 3.35
N ALA A 105 4.90 6.29 2.77
CA ALA A 105 6.11 6.34 1.98
C ALA A 105 6.60 7.78 1.84
N CYS A 106 7.86 7.93 1.49
CA CYS A 106 8.45 9.23 1.24
C CYS A 106 8.42 9.61 -0.25
N GLU A 107 8.50 10.90 -0.51
CA GLU A 107 8.96 11.44 -1.78
C GLU A 107 10.45 11.84 -1.70
N TYR A 108 11.19 11.54 -2.76
CA TYR A 108 12.59 11.94 -2.92
C TYR A 108 12.73 12.69 -4.25
N GLU A 109 13.24 13.93 -4.20
CA GLU A 109 13.36 14.78 -5.41
C GLU A 109 12.05 14.86 -6.22
N PHE A 110 10.91 14.96 -5.52
CA PHE A 110 9.54 14.96 -6.06
C PHE A 110 9.07 13.64 -6.73
N TYR A 111 9.82 12.54 -6.58
CA TYR A 111 9.36 11.20 -6.96
C TYR A 111 8.82 10.46 -5.75
N ALA A 112 7.52 10.19 -5.77
CA ALA A 112 6.85 9.44 -4.72
C ALA A 112 7.24 7.95 -4.76
N SER A 113 7.38 7.37 -3.59
CA SER A 113 7.14 5.95 -3.37
C SER A 113 5.80 5.76 -2.65
N ASP A 114 5.33 4.52 -2.59
CA ASP A 114 4.06 4.12 -1.98
C ASP A 114 4.18 2.67 -1.50
N ILE A 115 3.99 2.43 -0.20
CA ILE A 115 4.20 1.12 0.43
C ILE A 115 3.19 0.93 1.56
N THR A 116 2.41 -0.15 1.46
CA THR A 116 1.61 -0.68 2.56
C THR A 116 2.21 -1.95 3.15
N ARG A 117 2.22 -2.10 4.48
CA ARG A 117 2.53 -3.34 5.20
C ARG A 117 1.58 -3.55 6.37
N THR A 118 1.21 -4.80 6.61
CA THR A 118 0.36 -5.20 7.75
C THR A 118 1.07 -6.27 8.57
N PHE A 119 1.11 -6.10 9.89
CA PHE A 119 1.79 -7.01 10.80
C PHE A 119 1.17 -6.99 12.21
N PRO A 120 1.33 -8.06 13.01
CA PRO A 120 0.83 -8.12 14.37
C PRO A 120 1.60 -7.18 15.29
N VAL A 121 0.90 -6.39 16.10
CA VAL A 121 1.49 -5.44 17.06
C VAL A 121 2.39 -6.15 18.08
N ASN A 122 2.06 -7.40 18.42
CA ASN A 122 2.82 -8.23 19.36
C ASN A 122 3.85 -9.16 18.69
N GLY A 123 4.05 -9.04 17.38
CA GLY A 123 5.03 -9.82 16.63
C GLY A 123 4.61 -11.25 16.28
N LYS A 124 3.38 -11.68 16.60
CA LYS A 124 2.89 -13.03 16.26
C LYS A 124 1.48 -13.01 15.69
N PHE A 125 1.33 -13.48 14.45
CA PHE A 125 0.03 -13.64 13.83
C PHE A 125 -0.79 -14.71 14.58
N SER A 126 -2.07 -14.41 14.82
CA SER A 126 -3.06 -15.44 15.16
C SER A 126 -3.32 -16.36 13.95
N PRO A 127 -3.93 -17.53 14.15
CA PRO A 127 -4.34 -18.39 13.04
C PRO A 127 -5.24 -17.67 12.02
N GLU A 128 -6.20 -16.88 12.49
CA GLU A 128 -7.15 -16.14 11.64
C GLU A 128 -6.47 -15.01 10.88
N GLN A 129 -5.60 -14.23 11.57
CA GLN A 129 -4.82 -13.17 10.95
C GLN A 129 -3.89 -13.72 9.87
N LYS A 130 -3.21 -14.82 10.18
CA LYS A 130 -2.30 -15.48 9.23
C LYS A 130 -3.06 -15.98 8.00
N ALA A 131 -4.21 -16.62 8.20
CA ALA A 131 -5.00 -17.17 7.11
C ALA A 131 -5.43 -16.09 6.11
N LEU A 132 -5.94 -14.95 6.59
CA LEU A 132 -6.32 -13.84 5.72
C LEU A 132 -5.09 -13.15 5.09
N TYR A 133 -4.00 -13.00 5.85
CA TYR A 133 -2.75 -12.41 5.35
C TYR A 133 -2.17 -13.22 4.19
N GLU A 134 -2.16 -14.55 4.28
CA GLU A 134 -1.64 -15.42 3.23
C GLU A 134 -2.45 -15.34 1.92
N VAL A 135 -3.77 -15.15 2.01
CA VAL A 135 -4.63 -14.90 0.83
C VAL A 135 -4.27 -13.59 0.14
N VAL A 136 -4.09 -12.51 0.91
CA VAL A 136 -3.67 -11.20 0.36
C VAL A 136 -2.25 -11.26 -0.21
N LEU A 137 -1.34 -11.98 0.45
CA LEU A 137 0.03 -12.14 -0.05
C LEU A 137 0.06 -12.91 -1.39
N ALA A 138 -0.74 -13.98 -1.50
CA ALA A 138 -0.86 -14.74 -2.74
C ALA A 138 -1.42 -13.89 -3.89
N SER A 139 -2.48 -13.10 -3.61
CA SER A 139 -3.06 -12.20 -4.62
C SER A 139 -2.08 -11.10 -5.03
N GLN A 140 -1.31 -10.54 -4.10
CA GLN A 140 -0.27 -9.55 -4.39
C GLN A 140 0.80 -10.11 -5.34
N TYR A 141 1.35 -11.30 -5.06
CA TYR A 141 2.38 -11.88 -5.91
C TYR A 141 1.87 -12.18 -7.32
N ALA A 142 0.67 -12.74 -7.44
CA ALA A 142 0.07 -13.01 -8.74
C ALA A 142 -0.23 -11.72 -9.53
N ALA A 143 -0.69 -10.66 -8.86
CA ALA A 143 -0.90 -9.36 -9.48
C ALA A 143 0.42 -8.75 -9.99
N ILE A 144 1.52 -8.85 -9.22
CA ILE A 144 2.85 -8.42 -9.66
C ILE A 144 3.28 -9.19 -10.90
N ASP A 145 3.10 -10.51 -10.92
CA ASP A 145 3.47 -11.36 -12.06
C ASP A 145 2.67 -11.05 -13.33
N ALA A 146 1.44 -10.54 -13.19
CA ALA A 146 0.55 -10.11 -14.27
C ALA A 146 0.94 -8.76 -14.90
N VAL A 147 1.81 -7.97 -14.25
CA VAL A 147 2.35 -6.72 -14.83
C VAL A 147 3.39 -7.07 -15.90
N ARG A 148 2.92 -7.29 -17.14
CA ARG A 148 3.73 -7.71 -18.28
C ARG A 148 3.43 -6.86 -19.52
N ILE A 149 4.43 -6.73 -20.39
CA ILE A 149 4.26 -6.08 -21.70
C ILE A 149 3.20 -6.84 -22.50
N GLY A 150 2.22 -6.12 -23.03
CA GLY A 150 1.10 -6.68 -23.80
C GLY A 150 -0.17 -6.91 -22.99
N ASN A 151 -0.09 -6.98 -21.66
CA ASN A 151 -1.27 -7.09 -20.81
C ASN A 151 -1.97 -5.74 -20.64
N SER A 152 -3.28 -5.79 -20.36
CA SER A 152 -4.07 -4.62 -19.95
C SER A 152 -3.61 -4.13 -18.58
N TYR A 153 -3.73 -2.82 -18.32
CA TYR A 153 -3.52 -2.26 -16.97
C TYR A 153 -4.49 -2.84 -15.93
N ARG A 154 -5.61 -3.43 -16.38
CA ARG A 154 -6.61 -4.08 -15.51
C ARG A 154 -6.23 -5.50 -15.11
N GLU A 155 -5.31 -6.15 -15.83
CA GLU A 155 -4.96 -7.55 -15.60
C GLU A 155 -4.55 -7.84 -14.13
N PRO A 156 -3.71 -7.02 -13.47
CA PRO A 156 -3.35 -7.26 -12.07
C PRO A 156 -4.56 -7.22 -11.13
N HIS A 157 -5.55 -6.35 -11.41
CA HIS A 157 -6.78 -6.27 -10.63
C HIS A 157 -7.64 -7.52 -10.81
N GLU A 158 -7.86 -7.96 -12.05
CA GLU A 158 -8.67 -9.14 -12.37
C GLU A 158 -8.07 -10.42 -11.74
N VAL A 159 -6.74 -10.57 -11.82
CA VAL A 159 -6.02 -11.67 -11.16
C VAL A 159 -6.15 -11.61 -9.64
N ALA A 160 -6.00 -10.43 -9.05
CA ALA A 160 -6.13 -10.26 -7.60
C ALA A 160 -7.55 -10.58 -7.12
N VAL A 161 -8.59 -10.07 -7.79
CA VAL A 161 -10.00 -10.34 -7.47
C VAL A 161 -10.27 -11.83 -7.45
N LYS A 162 -9.83 -12.56 -8.50
CA LYS A 162 -10.02 -14.01 -8.56
C LYS A 162 -9.42 -14.74 -7.36
N ILE A 163 -8.15 -14.48 -7.03
CA ILE A 163 -7.45 -15.15 -5.92
C ILE A 163 -8.05 -14.77 -4.57
N LEU A 164 -8.44 -13.51 -4.40
CA LEU A 164 -9.11 -13.07 -3.18
C LEU A 164 -10.45 -13.78 -3.01
N THR A 165 -11.28 -13.85 -4.05
CA THR A 165 -12.58 -14.56 -3.99
C THR A 165 -12.39 -16.05 -3.71
N GLU A 166 -11.46 -16.72 -4.39
CA GLU A 166 -11.11 -18.13 -4.12
C GLU A 166 -10.70 -18.34 -2.65
N GLY A 167 -9.78 -17.51 -2.16
CA GLY A 167 -9.33 -17.59 -0.77
C GLY A 167 -10.43 -17.32 0.25
N LEU A 168 -11.34 -16.38 -0.02
CA LEU A 168 -12.48 -16.11 0.86
C LEU A 168 -13.51 -17.25 0.88
N VAL A 169 -13.70 -17.96 -0.24
CA VAL A 169 -14.52 -19.18 -0.29
C VAL A 169 -13.86 -20.31 0.50
N ASP A 170 -12.55 -20.52 0.34
CA ASP A 170 -11.79 -21.55 1.06
C ASP A 170 -11.80 -21.33 2.58
N LEU A 171 -11.77 -20.07 3.01
CA LEU A 171 -11.89 -19.69 4.43
C LEU A 171 -13.34 -19.75 4.96
N GLY A 172 -14.32 -20.01 4.09
CA GLY A 172 -15.75 -20.06 4.43
C GLY A 172 -16.38 -18.69 4.71
N LEU A 173 -15.72 -17.60 4.31
CA LEU A 173 -16.20 -16.22 4.43
C LEU A 173 -17.15 -15.85 3.28
N LEU A 174 -16.95 -16.43 2.10
CA LEU A 174 -17.90 -16.43 0.99
C LEU A 174 -18.43 -17.83 0.74
N LYS A 175 -19.60 -17.93 0.09
CA LYS A 175 -20.24 -19.21 -0.26
C LYS A 175 -20.86 -19.11 -1.65
N GLY A 176 -20.41 -19.95 -2.57
CA GLY A 176 -20.91 -20.00 -3.94
C GLY A 176 -19.83 -20.40 -4.93
N GLU A 177 -20.17 -20.38 -6.21
CA GLU A 177 -19.20 -20.56 -7.30
C GLU A 177 -18.41 -19.27 -7.51
N VAL A 178 -17.08 -19.38 -7.58
CA VAL A 178 -16.17 -18.23 -7.66
C VAL A 178 -16.51 -17.29 -8.81
N SER A 179 -16.80 -17.82 -9.99
CA SER A 179 -17.14 -17.01 -11.16
C SER A 179 -18.43 -16.19 -10.97
N GLU A 180 -19.43 -16.76 -10.29
CA GLU A 180 -20.70 -16.08 -10.01
C GLU A 180 -20.50 -14.99 -8.93
N LEU A 181 -19.68 -15.27 -7.92
CA LEU A 181 -19.34 -14.29 -6.89
C LEU A 181 -18.62 -13.07 -7.48
N ILE A 182 -17.72 -13.29 -8.43
CA ILE A 182 -17.01 -12.20 -9.13
C ILE A 182 -17.97 -11.40 -10.00
N GLU A 183 -18.85 -12.07 -10.77
CA GLU A 183 -19.81 -11.40 -11.64
C GLU A 183 -20.82 -10.54 -10.87
N THR A 184 -21.19 -10.98 -9.66
CA THR A 184 -22.16 -10.29 -8.80
C THR A 184 -21.54 -9.27 -7.84
N GLU A 185 -20.22 -9.11 -7.86
CA GLU A 185 -19.46 -8.23 -6.94
C GLU A 185 -19.81 -8.49 -5.45
N ALA A 186 -19.93 -9.77 -5.09
CA ALA A 186 -20.37 -10.25 -3.77
C ALA A 186 -19.33 -10.11 -2.64
#